data_AF-A0A2E5Z9B8-F1
#
_entry.id   AF-A0A2E5Z9B8-F1
#
_cell.length_a   1.000
_cell.length_b   1.000
_cell.length_c   1.000
_cell.angle_alpha   90.00
_cell.angle_beta   90.00
_cell.angle_gamma   90.00
#
_symmetry.space_group_name_H-M   'P 1'
#
loop_
_entity.id
_entity.type
_entity.pdbx_description
1 polymer ?
#
loop_
_entity_poly.entity_id
_entity_poly.type
_entity_poly.pdbx_seq_one_letter_code
_entity_poly.pdbx_strand_id
1 'polypeptide(L)'
;MGYAAEKYGAICEGVTVSKEQVAYIHDRYADLPVTATLADYRDAQGQFDHIVSMGMFEHVGPKNYRTYFETAHRLLKENGFFLLHTIGGQGSTDQIDPWLDKYIFPNGVLPSLKQVGESIEGLFMVEDLHNFGADYDKTLMAWHHKFESNWPTLSQNYDERFRRMWNYYLLTCAGGFRARHIQLWQFVLAKRGIPGGYTSVR
;
A
#
# COMPACT_ATOMS: atom_id res chain seq x y z
N MET A 1 1.64 -4.12 11.37
CA MET A 1 1.63 -5.32 12.22
C MET A 1 2.03 -5.00 13.65
N GLY A 2 3.29 -4.62 13.95
CA GLY A 2 3.72 -4.29 15.32
C GLY A 2 2.77 -3.36 16.08
N TYR A 3 2.39 -2.21 15.49
CA TYR A 3 1.42 -1.29 16.09
C TYR A 3 0.07 -1.95 16.44
N ALA A 4 -0.44 -2.83 15.57
CA ALA A 4 -1.70 -3.53 15.81
C ALA A 4 -1.59 -4.53 16.98
N ALA A 5 -0.48 -5.28 17.04
CA ALA A 5 -0.19 -6.19 18.14
C ALA A 5 -0.03 -5.45 19.48
N GLU A 6 0.77 -4.37 19.50
CA GLU A 6 1.06 -3.60 20.71
C GLU A 6 -0.16 -2.85 21.26
N LYS A 7 -0.97 -2.24 20.39
CA LYS A 7 -2.07 -1.35 20.82
C LYS A 7 -3.42 -2.04 20.92
N TYR A 8 -3.63 -3.10 20.15
CA TYR A 8 -4.92 -3.77 20.05
C TYR A 8 -4.86 -5.26 20.38
N GLY A 9 -3.69 -5.79 20.75
CA GLY A 9 -3.52 -7.22 21.08
C GLY A 9 -3.75 -8.15 19.89
N ALA A 10 -3.65 -7.63 18.66
CA ALA A 10 -3.91 -8.40 17.45
C ALA A 10 -2.81 -9.44 17.21
N ILE A 11 -3.22 -10.67 16.87
CA ILE A 11 -2.31 -11.69 16.32
C ILE A 11 -2.14 -11.38 14.83
N CYS A 12 -0.93 -11.06 14.42
CA CYS A 12 -0.64 -10.58 13.07
C CYS A 12 0.19 -11.60 12.29
N GLU A 13 -0.27 -11.91 11.08
CA GLU A 13 0.51 -12.65 10.08
C GLU A 13 0.74 -11.74 8.88
N GLY A 14 2.00 -11.61 8.47
CA GLY A 14 2.41 -10.86 7.29
C GLY A 14 2.95 -11.75 6.20
N VAL A 15 2.76 -11.34 4.95
CA VAL A 15 3.38 -11.97 3.78
C VAL A 15 4.22 -10.92 3.06
N THR A 16 5.45 -11.28 2.70
CA THR A 16 6.36 -10.42 1.94
C THR A 16 7.23 -11.24 1.01
N VAL A 17 7.72 -10.61 -0.06
CA VAL A 17 8.70 -11.19 -1.00
C VAL A 17 10.15 -10.84 -0.64
N SER A 18 10.39 -10.03 0.41
CA SER A 18 11.73 -9.65 0.86
C SER A 18 12.18 -10.47 2.07
N LYS A 19 13.33 -11.12 1.93
CA LYS A 19 13.98 -11.88 3.01
C LYS A 19 14.43 -10.95 4.15
N GLU A 20 14.89 -9.76 3.80
CA GLU A 20 15.35 -8.72 4.71
C GLU A 20 14.19 -8.21 5.58
N GLN A 21 12.99 -8.05 5.00
CA GLN A 21 11.80 -7.68 5.76
C GLN A 21 11.36 -8.78 6.73
N VAL A 22 11.44 -10.06 6.34
CA VAL A 22 11.16 -11.18 7.26
C VAL A 22 12.11 -11.17 8.44
N ALA A 23 13.42 -11.06 8.19
CA ALA A 23 14.43 -10.98 9.24
C ALA A 23 14.19 -9.78 10.17
N TYR A 24 13.91 -8.61 9.60
CA TYR A 24 13.60 -7.42 10.39
C TYR A 24 12.36 -7.60 11.26
N ILE A 25 11.28 -8.20 10.74
CA ILE A 25 10.04 -8.42 11.50
C ILE A 25 10.28 -9.39 12.65
N HIS A 26 11.00 -10.49 12.39
CA HIS A 26 11.36 -11.47 13.41
C HIS A 26 12.16 -10.81 14.54
N ASP A 27 13.19 -10.03 14.22
CA ASP A 27 14.06 -9.43 15.22
C ASP A 27 13.37 -8.29 15.98
N ARG A 28 12.62 -7.43 15.26
CA ARG A 28 12.01 -6.22 15.84
C ARG A 28 10.80 -6.53 16.71
N TYR A 29 10.08 -7.63 16.44
CA TYR A 29 8.81 -7.97 17.08
C TYR A 29 8.82 -9.36 17.72
N ALA A 30 9.99 -9.87 18.11
CA ALA A 30 10.17 -11.21 18.68
C ALA A 30 9.26 -11.51 19.89
N ASP A 31 8.97 -10.48 20.71
CA ASP A 31 8.14 -10.61 21.92
C ASP A 31 6.63 -10.36 21.67
N LEU A 32 6.23 -10.16 20.42
CA LEU A 32 4.85 -9.90 20.03
C LEU A 32 4.29 -11.06 19.20
N PRO A 33 2.95 -11.26 19.16
CA PRO A 33 2.32 -12.24 18.30
C PRO A 33 2.30 -11.76 16.83
N VAL A 34 3.48 -11.55 16.26
CA VAL A 34 3.68 -11.07 14.88
C VAL A 34 4.58 -12.07 14.15
N THR A 35 4.05 -12.67 13.08
CA THR A 35 4.81 -13.55 12.19
C THR A 35 4.89 -12.95 10.79
N ALA A 36 5.94 -13.31 10.05
CA ALA A 36 6.07 -12.97 8.63
C ALA A 36 6.55 -14.17 7.83
N THR A 37 5.90 -14.40 6.71
CA THR A 37 6.20 -15.49 5.78
C THR A 37 6.78 -14.91 4.50
N LEU A 38 7.91 -15.48 4.06
CA LEU A 38 8.47 -15.22 2.74
C LEU A 38 7.66 -15.99 1.70
N ALA A 39 6.69 -15.34 1.07
CA ALA A 39 5.83 -15.97 0.08
C ALA A 39 5.21 -14.93 -0.85
N ASP A 40 4.66 -15.41 -1.95
CA ASP A 40 3.70 -14.63 -2.73
C ASP A 40 2.35 -14.57 -1.98
N TYR A 41 1.71 -13.41 -1.94
CA TYR A 41 0.41 -13.27 -1.29
C TYR A 41 -0.66 -14.17 -1.95
N ARG A 42 -0.50 -14.50 -3.23
CA ARG A 42 -1.40 -15.40 -3.98
C ARG A 42 -1.43 -16.80 -3.37
N ASP A 43 -0.33 -17.22 -2.77
CA ASP A 43 -0.16 -18.54 -2.15
C ASP A 43 -0.56 -18.57 -0.68
N ALA A 44 -0.83 -17.41 -0.06
CA ALA A 44 -1.24 -17.31 1.33
C ALA A 44 -2.49 -18.16 1.61
N GLN A 45 -2.59 -18.75 2.79
CA GLN A 45 -3.69 -19.65 3.17
C GLN A 45 -4.32 -19.19 4.49
N GLY A 46 -5.50 -19.71 4.79
CA GLY A 46 -6.20 -19.44 6.05
C GLY A 46 -7.41 -18.52 5.92
N GLN A 47 -7.85 -18.00 7.08
CA GLN A 47 -9.01 -17.13 7.25
C GLN A 47 -8.70 -16.08 8.32
N PHE A 48 -8.81 -14.80 7.98
CA PHE A 48 -8.49 -13.68 8.86
C PHE A 48 -9.73 -12.85 9.17
N ASP A 49 -9.82 -12.35 10.40
CA ASP A 49 -10.87 -11.42 10.82
C ASP A 49 -10.71 -10.06 10.12
N HIS A 50 -9.46 -9.64 9.90
CA HIS A 50 -9.14 -8.41 9.19
C HIS A 50 -7.96 -8.62 8.24
N ILE A 51 -8.04 -7.99 7.07
CA ILE A 51 -6.93 -7.91 6.11
C ILE A 51 -6.56 -6.44 5.96
N VAL A 52 -5.27 -6.14 5.92
CA VAL A 52 -4.75 -4.81 5.59
C VAL A 52 -3.70 -4.97 4.50
N SER A 53 -3.85 -4.23 3.42
CA SER A 53 -2.85 -4.10 2.37
C SER A 53 -2.51 -2.64 2.16
N MET A 54 -1.22 -2.32 2.17
CA MET A 54 -0.72 -0.95 2.12
C MET A 54 0.50 -0.86 1.21
N GLY A 55 0.39 -0.07 0.13
CA GLY A 55 1.51 0.22 -0.78
C GLY A 55 2.00 -0.99 -1.58
N MET A 56 1.14 -1.98 -1.81
CA MET A 56 1.44 -3.17 -2.60
C MET A 56 0.61 -3.25 -3.89
N PHE A 57 -0.59 -2.69 -3.90
CA PHE A 57 -1.54 -2.84 -5.00
C PHE A 57 -1.06 -2.13 -6.29
N GLU A 58 -0.29 -1.06 -6.15
CA GLU A 58 0.38 -0.35 -7.24
C GLU A 58 1.34 -1.25 -8.03
N HIS A 59 1.84 -2.33 -7.42
CA HIS A 59 2.77 -3.28 -8.04
C HIS A 59 2.10 -4.53 -8.60
N VAL A 60 0.77 -4.65 -8.46
CA VAL A 60 0.01 -5.81 -8.96
C VAL A 60 -0.22 -5.72 -10.48
N GLY A 61 -0.47 -4.51 -10.98
CA GLY A 61 -0.77 -4.23 -12.37
C GLY A 61 -2.20 -4.60 -12.80
N PRO A 62 -2.83 -3.87 -13.75
CA PRO A 62 -4.27 -3.98 -14.01
C PRO A 62 -4.77 -5.34 -14.44
N LYS A 63 -3.93 -6.12 -15.12
CA LYS A 63 -4.25 -7.49 -15.56
C LYS A 63 -4.51 -8.45 -14.40
N ASN A 64 -4.03 -8.12 -13.20
CA ASN A 64 -4.06 -8.99 -12.02
C ASN A 64 -4.94 -8.43 -10.89
N TYR A 65 -5.58 -7.27 -11.06
CA TYR A 65 -6.39 -6.65 -10.00
C TYR A 65 -7.54 -7.55 -9.54
N ARG A 66 -8.20 -8.25 -10.47
CA ARG A 66 -9.25 -9.21 -10.09
C ARG A 66 -8.74 -10.32 -9.19
N THR A 67 -7.65 -10.99 -9.59
CA THR A 67 -7.01 -12.05 -8.81
C THR A 67 -6.56 -11.57 -7.42
N TYR A 68 -6.11 -10.32 -7.34
CA TYR A 68 -5.75 -9.69 -6.07
C TYR A 68 -6.95 -9.64 -5.09
N PHE A 69 -8.09 -9.12 -5.56
CA PHE A 69 -9.29 -9.05 -4.72
C PHE A 69 -9.92 -10.42 -4.46
N GLU A 70 -9.85 -11.37 -5.40
CA GLU A 70 -10.29 -12.75 -5.17
C GLU A 70 -9.45 -13.44 -4.09
N THR A 71 -8.14 -13.15 -4.04
CA THR A 71 -7.25 -13.65 -2.99
C THR A 71 -7.63 -13.05 -1.64
N ALA A 72 -7.82 -11.74 -1.54
CA ALA A 72 -8.28 -11.10 -0.32
C ALA A 72 -9.65 -11.65 0.12
N HIS A 73 -10.57 -11.84 -0.82
CA HIS A 73 -11.91 -12.38 -0.55
C HIS A 73 -11.83 -13.82 -0.04
N ARG A 74 -10.99 -14.66 -0.64
CA ARG A 74 -10.74 -16.02 -0.16
C ARG A 74 -10.22 -16.02 1.25
N LEU A 75 -9.29 -15.13 1.61
CA LEU A 75 -8.62 -15.09 2.90
C LEU A 75 -9.44 -14.41 4.02
N LEU A 76 -10.46 -13.62 3.68
CA LEU A 76 -11.26 -12.88 4.65
C LEU A 76 -12.42 -13.73 5.19
N LYS A 77 -12.64 -13.74 6.50
CA LYS A 77 -13.84 -14.34 7.11
C LYS A 77 -15.11 -13.59 6.66
N GLU A 78 -16.27 -14.26 6.74
CA GLU A 78 -17.56 -13.69 6.27
C GLU A 78 -17.91 -12.32 6.87
N ASN A 79 -17.57 -12.10 8.15
CA ASN A 79 -17.85 -10.85 8.86
C ASN A 79 -16.61 -9.95 9.02
N GLY A 80 -15.55 -10.22 8.26
CA GLY A 80 -14.29 -9.49 8.35
C GLY A 80 -14.27 -8.20 7.54
N PHE A 81 -13.24 -7.38 7.79
CA PHE A 81 -12.95 -6.18 6.99
C PHE A 81 -11.61 -6.29 6.26
N PHE A 82 -11.61 -5.83 5.01
CA PHE A 82 -10.39 -5.62 4.25
C PHE A 82 -10.17 -4.11 4.05
N LEU A 83 -9.04 -3.61 4.55
CA LEU A 83 -8.56 -2.26 4.28
C LEU A 83 -7.51 -2.29 3.17
N LEU A 84 -7.85 -1.69 2.02
CA LEU A 84 -6.91 -1.41 0.94
C LEU A 84 -6.44 0.05 1.05
N HIS A 85 -5.14 0.27 1.25
CA HIS A 85 -4.49 1.57 1.15
C HIS A 85 -3.60 1.62 -0.09
N THR A 86 -3.93 2.47 -1.04
CA THR A 86 -3.26 2.55 -2.35
C THR A 86 -3.19 3.98 -2.85
N ILE A 87 -2.11 4.30 -3.55
CA ILE A 87 -2.02 5.44 -4.44
C ILE A 87 -2.95 5.19 -5.65
N GLY A 88 -3.52 6.25 -6.22
CA GLY A 88 -4.43 6.17 -7.35
C GLY A 88 -4.21 7.25 -8.40
N GLY A 89 -4.59 6.95 -9.65
CA GLY A 89 -4.57 7.86 -10.79
C GLY A 89 -5.97 8.35 -11.17
N GLN A 90 -6.03 9.45 -11.93
CA GLN A 90 -7.30 10.05 -12.37
C GLN A 90 -8.03 9.22 -13.44
N GLY A 91 -7.30 8.47 -14.26
CA GLY A 91 -7.85 7.71 -15.39
C GLY A 91 -7.36 6.26 -15.40
N SER A 92 -8.18 5.36 -15.95
CA SER A 92 -7.76 3.97 -16.16
C SER A 92 -6.62 3.92 -17.16
N THR A 93 -5.54 3.25 -16.78
CA THR A 93 -4.36 3.05 -17.60
C THR A 93 -3.71 1.71 -17.26
N ASP A 94 -2.95 1.16 -18.19
CA ASP A 94 -2.00 0.07 -17.96
C ASP A 94 -0.54 0.53 -18.08
N GLN A 95 -0.33 1.84 -18.20
CA GLN A 95 0.97 2.47 -18.36
C GLN A 95 1.41 3.17 -17.07
N ILE A 96 2.73 3.21 -16.90
CA ILE A 96 3.45 3.95 -15.86
C ILE A 96 4.19 5.13 -16.51
N ASP A 97 4.44 6.20 -15.74
CA ASP A 97 5.36 7.26 -16.16
C ASP A 97 6.74 6.66 -16.53
N PRO A 98 7.27 6.90 -17.75
CA PRO A 98 8.49 6.25 -18.21
C PRO A 98 9.72 6.52 -17.35
N TRP A 99 9.77 7.65 -16.64
CA TRP A 99 10.88 7.95 -15.76
C TRP A 99 10.77 7.15 -14.46
N LEU A 100 9.57 7.09 -13.85
CA LEU A 100 9.32 6.28 -12.66
C LEU A 100 9.58 4.79 -12.93
N ASP A 101 9.15 4.27 -14.08
CA ASP A 101 9.36 2.86 -14.46
C ASP A 101 10.85 2.51 -14.55
N LYS A 102 11.62 3.41 -15.17
CA LYS A 102 13.06 3.19 -15.39
C LYS A 102 13.88 3.31 -14.12
N TYR A 103 13.53 4.22 -13.21
CA TYR A 103 14.43 4.63 -12.13
C TYR A 103 13.97 4.26 -10.72
N ILE A 104 12.66 4.10 -10.47
CA ILE A 104 12.12 3.99 -9.09
C ILE A 104 11.21 2.77 -8.92
N PHE A 105 10.16 2.64 -9.74
CA PHE A 105 9.12 1.60 -9.59
C PHE A 105 8.89 0.85 -10.90
N PRO A 106 9.79 -0.07 -11.29
CA PRO A 106 9.58 -0.90 -12.46
C PRO A 106 8.23 -1.64 -12.38
N ASN A 107 7.42 -1.51 -13.43
CA ASN A 107 6.07 -2.10 -13.55
C ASN A 107 5.00 -1.55 -12.59
N GLY A 108 5.24 -0.45 -11.88
CA GLY A 108 4.26 0.14 -10.97
C GLY A 108 3.13 0.87 -11.70
N VAL A 109 1.89 0.41 -11.65
CA VAL A 109 0.77 1.08 -12.31
C VAL A 109 -0.21 1.61 -11.27
N LEU A 110 -0.53 2.90 -11.36
CA LEU A 110 -1.53 3.50 -10.48
C LEU A 110 -2.94 3.09 -10.94
N PRO A 111 -3.75 2.46 -10.06
CA PRO A 111 -5.13 2.13 -10.40
C PRO A 111 -6.01 3.38 -10.47
N SER A 112 -7.06 3.33 -11.28
CA SER A 112 -8.17 4.27 -11.20
C SER A 112 -9.30 3.75 -10.31
N LEU A 113 -10.20 4.63 -9.87
CA LEU A 113 -11.43 4.21 -9.16
C LEU A 113 -12.26 3.22 -9.98
N LYS A 114 -12.32 3.40 -11.30
CA LYS A 114 -13.03 2.49 -12.21
C LYS A 114 -12.39 1.09 -12.18
N GLN A 115 -11.07 1.00 -12.31
CA GLN A 115 -10.37 -0.29 -12.30
C GLN A 115 -10.51 -1.01 -10.95
N VAL A 116 -10.47 -0.28 -9.83
CA VAL A 116 -10.75 -0.84 -8.50
C VAL A 116 -12.18 -1.34 -8.43
N GLY A 117 -13.15 -0.50 -8.80
CA GLY A 117 -14.59 -0.81 -8.78
C GLY A 117 -14.94 -2.05 -9.59
N GLU A 118 -14.47 -2.14 -10.84
CA GLU A 118 -14.65 -3.32 -11.70
C GLU A 118 -14.04 -4.58 -11.09
N SER A 119 -12.90 -4.46 -10.40
CA SER A 119 -12.21 -5.61 -9.85
C SER A 119 -12.87 -6.17 -8.57
N ILE A 120 -13.51 -5.31 -7.77
CA ILE A 120 -14.23 -5.70 -6.55
C ILE A 120 -15.69 -6.10 -6.78
N GLU A 121 -16.23 -5.83 -7.97
CA GLU A 121 -17.63 -6.12 -8.30
C GLU A 121 -17.96 -7.60 -8.07
N GLY A 122 -19.04 -7.86 -7.33
CA GLY A 122 -19.46 -9.21 -6.95
C GLY A 122 -18.58 -9.89 -5.88
N LEU A 123 -17.54 -9.23 -5.35
CA LEU A 123 -16.70 -9.74 -4.27
C LEU A 123 -16.90 -8.96 -2.96
N PHE A 124 -16.96 -7.63 -3.04
CA PHE A 124 -17.00 -6.78 -1.85
C PHE A 124 -18.04 -5.67 -1.96
N MET A 125 -18.64 -5.34 -0.83
CA MET A 125 -19.31 -4.07 -0.57
C MET A 125 -18.27 -3.04 -0.13
N VAL A 126 -18.36 -1.83 -0.71
CA VAL A 126 -17.55 -0.69 -0.29
C VAL A 126 -18.25 -0.01 0.88
N GLU A 127 -17.69 -0.18 2.07
CA GLU A 127 -18.22 0.43 3.30
C GLU A 127 -17.73 1.87 3.47
N ASP A 128 -16.51 2.16 3.00
CA ASP A 128 -15.89 3.47 3.12
C ASP A 128 -14.88 3.68 1.99
N LEU A 129 -14.83 4.91 1.46
CA LEU A 129 -13.76 5.40 0.62
C LEU A 129 -13.28 6.75 1.14
N HIS A 130 -12.03 6.79 1.57
CA HIS A 130 -11.35 8.00 2.00
C HIS A 130 -10.29 8.42 0.99
N ASN A 131 -10.36 9.66 0.50
CA ASN A 131 -9.29 10.27 -0.28
C ASN A 131 -8.62 11.41 0.51
N PHE A 132 -7.34 11.24 0.80
CA PHE A 132 -6.52 12.20 1.53
C PHE A 132 -5.16 12.43 0.84
N GLY A 133 -5.16 12.42 -0.50
CA GLY A 133 -3.96 12.61 -1.31
C GLY A 133 -3.17 13.89 -1.00
N ALA A 134 -3.84 14.95 -0.51
CA ALA A 134 -3.17 16.19 -0.11
C ALA A 134 -2.18 15.99 1.07
N ASP A 135 -2.38 14.97 1.91
CA ASP A 135 -1.46 14.68 3.00
C ASP A 135 -0.18 13.97 2.52
N TYR A 136 -0.22 13.30 1.37
CA TYR A 136 0.96 12.62 0.85
C TYR A 136 2.01 13.59 0.30
N ASP A 137 1.61 14.79 -0.13
CA ASP A 137 2.53 15.91 -0.37
C ASP A 137 3.37 16.20 0.88
N LYS A 138 2.70 16.39 2.03
CA LYS A 138 3.38 16.65 3.31
C LYS A 138 4.35 15.53 3.67
N THR A 139 3.94 14.28 3.45
CA THR A 139 4.79 13.10 3.66
C THR A 139 6.04 13.14 2.78
N LEU A 140 5.89 13.37 1.47
CA LEU A 140 7.01 13.41 0.52
C LEU A 140 7.95 14.59 0.79
N MET A 141 7.41 15.75 1.17
CA MET A 141 8.22 16.91 1.56
C MET A 141 8.99 16.65 2.86
N ALA A 142 8.38 15.95 3.83
CA ALA A 142 9.08 15.54 5.05
C ALA A 142 10.19 14.54 4.75
N TRP A 143 9.98 13.60 3.82
CA TRP A 143 11.01 12.68 3.35
C TRP A 143 12.15 13.40 2.64
N HIS A 144 11.83 14.35 1.75
CA HIS A 144 12.84 15.16 1.06
C HIS A 144 13.70 15.94 2.05
N HIS A 145 13.09 16.62 3.03
CA HIS A 145 13.85 17.33 4.07
C HIS A 145 14.76 16.40 4.88
N LYS A 146 14.26 15.21 5.27
CA LYS A 146 15.07 14.22 5.97
C LYS A 146 16.20 13.66 5.08
N PHE A 147 15.95 13.41 3.81
CA PHE A 147 16.96 12.94 2.87
C PHE A 147 18.09 13.96 2.71
N GLU A 148 17.76 15.22 2.42
CA GLU A 148 18.75 16.28 2.22
C GLU A 148 19.56 16.58 3.49
N SER A 149 18.90 16.64 4.64
CA SER A 149 19.60 16.84 5.93
C SER A 149 20.54 15.69 6.30
N ASN A 150 20.31 14.48 5.79
CA ASN A 150 21.17 13.31 6.00
C ASN A 150 22.11 13.03 4.82
N TRP A 151 22.09 13.84 3.76
CA TRP A 151 22.94 13.65 2.58
C TRP A 151 24.44 13.54 2.91
N PRO A 152 25.03 14.34 3.84
CA PRO A 152 26.44 14.21 4.18
C PRO A 152 26.86 12.81 4.66
N THR A 153 25.94 12.07 5.30
CA THR A 153 26.18 10.68 5.71
C THR A 153 25.93 9.72 4.54
N LEU A 154 24.87 9.94 3.77
CA LEU A 154 24.49 9.08 2.65
C LEU A 154 25.47 9.16 1.47
N SER A 155 26.12 10.30 1.26
CA SER A 155 27.08 10.52 0.16
C SER A 155 28.31 9.61 0.22
N GLN A 156 28.51 8.88 1.32
CA GLN A 156 29.54 7.85 1.45
C GLN A 156 29.21 6.59 0.63
N ASN A 157 27.91 6.34 0.39
CA ASN A 157 27.42 5.15 -0.30
C ASN A 157 26.72 5.47 -1.63
N TYR A 158 26.39 6.74 -1.88
CA TYR A 158 25.63 7.18 -3.06
C TYR A 158 26.30 8.39 -3.72
N ASP A 159 26.18 8.48 -5.05
CA ASP A 159 26.75 9.56 -5.83
C ASP A 159 25.76 10.72 -6.05
N GLU A 160 26.27 11.83 -6.57
CA GLU A 160 25.45 13.02 -6.84
C GLU A 160 24.38 12.74 -7.91
N ARG A 161 24.59 11.77 -8.81
CA ARG A 161 23.58 11.35 -9.78
C ARG A 161 22.39 10.72 -9.05
N PHE A 162 22.63 9.82 -8.10
CA PHE A 162 21.59 9.23 -7.26
C PHE A 162 20.86 10.32 -6.48
N ARG A 163 21.57 11.26 -5.85
CA ARG A 163 20.93 12.37 -5.12
C ARG A 163 19.95 13.14 -5.99
N ARG A 164 20.37 13.53 -7.18
CA ARG A 164 19.52 14.28 -8.13
C ARG A 164 18.32 13.46 -8.59
N MET A 165 18.51 12.17 -8.85
CA MET A 165 17.43 11.24 -9.17
C MET A 165 16.43 11.13 -8.01
N TRP A 166 16.91 10.96 -6.78
CA TRP A 166 16.06 10.79 -5.60
C TRP A 166 15.28 12.07 -5.27
N ASN A 167 15.92 13.23 -5.36
CA ASN A 167 15.25 14.52 -5.22
C ASN A 167 14.20 14.75 -6.31
N TYR A 168 14.51 14.40 -7.56
CA TYR A 168 13.54 14.48 -8.65
C TYR A 168 12.32 13.62 -8.36
N TYR A 169 12.52 12.37 -7.96
CA TYR A 169 11.44 11.47 -7.55
C TYR A 169 10.56 12.10 -6.45
N LEU A 170 11.15 12.48 -5.31
CA LEU A 170 10.38 12.97 -4.17
C LEU A 170 9.61 14.25 -4.50
N LEU A 171 10.27 15.22 -5.14
CA LEU A 171 9.67 16.53 -5.44
C LEU A 171 8.62 16.45 -6.55
N THR A 172 8.82 15.62 -7.58
CA THR A 172 7.82 15.45 -8.65
C THR A 172 6.59 14.71 -8.16
N CYS A 173 6.75 13.65 -7.36
CA CYS A 173 5.62 13.00 -6.71
C CYS A 173 4.88 13.96 -5.78
N ALA A 174 5.60 14.77 -4.98
CA ALA A 174 4.97 15.77 -4.11
C ALA A 174 4.15 16.77 -4.93
N GLY A 175 4.70 17.24 -6.05
CA GLY A 175 3.98 18.07 -7.03
C GLY A 175 2.74 17.38 -7.59
N GLY A 176 2.82 16.09 -7.94
CA GLY A 176 1.69 15.30 -8.44
C GLY A 176 0.54 15.19 -7.45
N PHE A 177 0.84 14.95 -6.17
CA PHE A 177 -0.16 14.96 -5.09
C PHE A 177 -0.71 16.38 -4.83
N ARG A 178 0.16 17.39 -4.78
CA ARG A 178 -0.23 18.80 -4.57
C ARG A 178 -1.16 19.32 -5.67
N ALA A 179 -0.88 18.96 -6.92
CA ALA A 179 -1.71 19.27 -8.08
C ALA A 179 -2.96 18.40 -8.20
N ARG A 180 -3.17 17.45 -7.28
CA ARG A 180 -4.28 16.48 -7.31
C ARG A 180 -4.32 15.65 -8.59
N HIS A 181 -3.17 15.42 -9.23
CA HIS A 181 -3.05 14.50 -10.36
C HIS A 181 -2.94 13.04 -9.86
N ILE A 182 -2.31 12.87 -8.70
CA ILE A 182 -2.19 11.59 -7.99
C ILE A 182 -3.05 11.66 -6.72
N GLN A 183 -3.69 10.55 -6.38
CA GLN A 183 -4.56 10.41 -5.21
C GLN A 183 -3.99 9.40 -4.22
N LEU A 184 -4.51 9.43 -2.99
CA LEU A 184 -4.25 8.42 -1.98
C LEU A 184 -5.58 7.98 -1.40
N TRP A 185 -5.86 6.69 -1.49
CA TRP A 185 -7.14 6.12 -1.09
C TRP A 185 -6.99 5.10 0.03
N GLN A 186 -7.98 5.10 0.92
CA GLN A 186 -8.29 3.95 1.76
C GLN A 186 -9.70 3.48 1.44
N PHE A 187 -9.83 2.21 1.07
CA PHE A 187 -11.10 1.52 0.94
C PHE A 187 -11.28 0.63 2.16
N VAL A 188 -12.46 0.67 2.77
CA VAL A 188 -12.93 -0.36 3.70
C VAL A 188 -13.92 -1.23 2.96
N LEU A 189 -13.61 -2.52 2.89
CA LEU A 189 -14.35 -3.51 2.12
C LEU A 189 -14.85 -4.62 3.05
N ALA A 190 -16.07 -5.07 2.81
CA ALA A 190 -16.69 -6.21 3.51
C ALA A 190 -17.35 -7.15 2.49
N LYS A 191 -17.40 -8.46 2.76
CA LYS A 191 -17.96 -9.43 1.79
C LYS A 191 -19.45 -9.20 1.49
N ARG A 192 -20.25 -9.05 2.55
CA ARG A 192 -21.73 -8.92 2.47
C ARG A 192 -22.25 -7.58 2.99
N GLY A 193 -21.32 -6.69 3.33
CA GLY A 193 -21.58 -5.45 4.04
C GLY A 193 -21.99 -5.64 5.51
N ILE A 194 -22.18 -4.53 6.22
CA ILE A 194 -22.55 -4.53 7.65
C ILE A 194 -24.02 -4.12 7.83
N PRO A 195 -24.86 -4.94 8.47
CA PRO A 195 -26.19 -4.51 8.90
C PRO A 195 -26.10 -3.27 9.81
N GLY A 196 -26.78 -2.18 9.45
CA GLY A 196 -26.72 -0.91 10.18
C GLY A 196 -25.63 0.06 9.70
N GLY A 197 -24.77 -0.37 8.78
CA GLY A 197 -23.74 0.45 8.14
C GLY A 197 -22.44 0.54 8.93
N TYR A 198 -21.38 0.96 8.23
CA TYR A 198 -20.07 1.21 8.82
C TYR A 198 -19.97 2.60 9.46
N THR A 199 -19.47 2.67 10.69
CA THR A 199 -19.13 3.94 11.33
C THR A 199 -17.65 4.24 11.12
N SER A 200 -17.37 5.26 10.32
CA SER A 200 -16.00 5.72 10.08
C SER A 200 -15.40 6.32 11.35
N VAL A 201 -14.13 6.04 11.62
CA VAL A 201 -13.33 6.60 12.74
C VAL A 201 -12.73 7.97 12.43
N ARG A 202 -13.29 8.68 11.44
CA ARG A 202 -12.81 9.98 10.95
C ARG A 202 -13.52 11.14 11.63
#